data_AF-A0A245ZPX8-F1
#
_entry.id   AF-A0A245ZPX8-F1
#
_cell.length_a   1.000
_cell.length_b   1.000
_cell.length_c   1.000
_cell.angle_alpha   90.00
_cell.angle_beta   90.00
_cell.angle_gamma   90.00
#
_symmetry.space_group_name_H-M   'P 1'
#
loop_
_entity.id
_entity.type
_entity.pdbx_description
1 polymer ?
#
loop_
_entity_poly.entity_id
_entity_poly.type
_entity_poly.pdbx_seq_one_letter_code
_entity_poly.pdbx_strand_id
1 'polypeptide(L)'
;MPSKPTGRPRGRPKGSKNVPTLEAFVVESIMAPTIVSPSSPPGAPRGPWADMTPQERSAYSKALNARRRSHRGGKPFGVPRRMTVAQHEAHQAAQQPGINRIMTKLGERHHLPDDPRAVEALTVAMTVLRSPIASKDKVAAARLILDFTKHRPTVKAEKAVKTAEELLDELAASQAAPSSI
;
A
#
# COMPACT_ATOMS: atom_id res chain seq x y z
N MET A 1 33.24 -24.89 5.21
CA MET A 1 33.68 -25.44 3.91
C MET A 1 32.43 -25.72 3.06
N PRO A 2 32.15 -24.98 1.97
CA PRO A 2 31.06 -25.35 1.09
C PRO A 2 31.47 -26.54 0.21
N SER A 3 30.78 -27.68 0.33
CA SER A 3 30.97 -28.86 -0.52
C SER A 3 30.49 -28.57 -1.95
N LYS A 4 31.30 -28.92 -2.96
CA LYS A 4 30.97 -28.78 -4.39
C LYS A 4 29.65 -29.52 -4.74
N PRO A 5 28.84 -28.97 -5.66
CA PRO A 5 27.66 -29.67 -6.16
C PRO A 5 28.09 -30.86 -7.02
N THR A 6 27.89 -32.08 -6.54
CA THR A 6 28.06 -33.32 -7.32
C THR A 6 26.83 -33.55 -8.19
N GLY A 7 26.63 -32.67 -9.17
CA GLY A 7 25.69 -32.88 -10.26
C GLY A 7 26.46 -33.17 -11.54
N ARG A 8 26.08 -34.22 -12.28
CA ARG A 8 26.54 -34.39 -13.65
C ARG A 8 26.20 -33.11 -14.43
N PRO A 9 27.12 -32.50 -15.20
CA PRO A 9 26.77 -31.40 -16.08
C PRO A 9 25.62 -31.85 -16.98
N ARG A 10 24.52 -31.08 -16.98
CA ARG A 10 23.34 -31.34 -17.81
C ARG A 10 23.78 -31.35 -19.27
N GLY A 11 23.42 -32.40 -20.02
CA GLY A 11 23.75 -32.52 -21.46
C GLY A 11 24.88 -33.47 -21.83
N ARG A 12 25.50 -34.20 -20.87
CA ARG A 12 26.54 -35.18 -21.18
C ARG A 12 25.95 -36.45 -21.84
N PRO A 13 26.44 -36.90 -23.01
CA PRO A 13 26.03 -38.17 -23.59
C PRO A 13 26.39 -39.34 -22.66
N LYS A 14 25.50 -40.33 -22.59
CA LYS A 14 25.62 -41.48 -21.67
C LYS A 14 26.76 -42.39 -22.13
N GLY A 15 27.90 -42.36 -21.44
CA GLY A 15 29.02 -43.29 -21.66
C GLY A 15 30.37 -42.66 -21.99
N SER A 16 30.47 -41.34 -22.18
CA SER A 16 31.78 -40.70 -22.40
C SER A 16 32.63 -40.79 -21.12
N LYS A 17 33.94 -41.03 -21.23
CA LYS A 17 34.89 -41.03 -20.10
C LYS A 17 35.77 -39.76 -20.08
N ASN A 18 35.97 -39.12 -21.23
CA ASN A 18 36.74 -37.87 -21.35
C ASN A 18 35.81 -36.65 -21.27
N VAL A 19 36.32 -35.55 -20.70
CA VAL A 19 35.66 -34.23 -20.75
C VAL A 19 35.98 -33.64 -22.12
N PRO A 20 34.99 -33.39 -23.00
CA PRO A 20 35.27 -32.75 -24.29
C PRO A 20 35.82 -31.33 -24.04
N THR A 21 36.74 -30.88 -24.89
CA THR A 21 37.13 -29.46 -24.93
C THR A 21 35.92 -28.61 -25.32
N LEU A 22 35.91 -27.35 -24.91
CA LEU A 22 34.77 -26.44 -25.12
C LEU A 22 34.44 -26.29 -26.61
N GLU A 23 35.47 -26.28 -27.46
CA GLU A 23 35.35 -26.28 -28.93
C GLU A 23 34.65 -27.53 -29.46
N ALA A 24 35.04 -28.72 -28.99
CA ALA A 24 34.41 -29.97 -29.39
C ALA A 24 32.94 -30.02 -28.97
N PHE A 25 32.60 -29.51 -27.78
CA PHE A 25 31.22 -29.42 -27.31
C PHE A 25 30.38 -28.43 -28.13
N VAL A 26 30.93 -27.27 -28.48
CA VAL A 26 30.23 -26.27 -29.30
C VAL A 26 29.97 -26.83 -30.70
N VAL A 27 30.96 -27.44 -31.35
CA VAL A 27 30.80 -28.07 -32.66
C VAL A 27 29.76 -29.19 -32.62
N GLU A 28 29.83 -30.08 -31.62
CA GLU A 28 28.85 -31.15 -31.44
C GLU A 28 27.43 -30.60 -31.20
N SER A 29 27.27 -29.53 -30.42
CA SER A 29 25.97 -28.91 -30.14
C SER A 29 25.34 -28.21 -31.34
N ILE A 30 26.16 -27.70 -32.27
CA ILE A 30 25.70 -27.04 -33.51
C ILE A 30 25.38 -28.10 -34.58
N MET A 31 26.17 -29.17 -34.66
CA MET A 31 25.99 -30.22 -35.66
C MET A 31 24.93 -31.25 -35.25
N ALA A 32 24.62 -31.39 -33.96
CA ALA A 32 23.56 -32.27 -33.50
C ALA A 32 22.19 -31.75 -33.94
N PRO A 33 21.37 -32.57 -34.62
CA PRO A 33 19.99 -32.18 -34.92
C PRO A 33 19.26 -31.95 -33.60
N THR A 34 18.51 -30.85 -33.49
CA THR A 34 17.62 -30.64 -32.35
C THR A 34 16.55 -31.74 -32.35
N ILE A 35 16.76 -32.77 -31.55
CA ILE A 35 15.74 -33.79 -31.30
C ILE A 35 14.64 -33.10 -30.49
N VAL A 36 13.65 -32.52 -31.18
CA VAL A 36 12.39 -32.15 -30.56
C VAL A 36 11.75 -33.48 -30.16
N SER A 37 11.89 -33.84 -28.88
CA SER A 37 11.23 -35.02 -28.35
C SER A 37 9.74 -34.88 -28.66
N PRO A 38 9.09 -35.86 -29.31
CA PRO A 38 7.67 -35.75 -29.61
C PRO A 38 6.93 -35.52 -28.29
N SER A 39 6.01 -34.55 -28.29
CA SER A 39 5.11 -34.37 -27.15
C SER A 39 4.47 -35.73 -26.86
N SER A 40 4.61 -36.21 -25.63
CA SER A 40 3.90 -37.41 -25.20
C SER A 40 2.41 -37.25 -25.54
N PRO A 41 1.75 -38.30 -26.06
CA PRO A 41 0.32 -38.23 -26.32
C PRO A 41 -0.40 -37.85 -25.03
N PRO A 42 -1.47 -37.02 -25.09
CA PRO A 42 -2.23 -36.67 -23.92
C PRO A 42 -2.70 -37.97 -23.25
N GLY A 43 -2.36 -38.13 -21.97
CA GLY A 43 -2.80 -39.30 -21.20
C GLY A 43 -4.32 -39.37 -21.13
N ALA A 44 -4.85 -40.58 -20.92
CA ALA A 44 -6.29 -40.77 -20.75
C ALA A 44 -6.82 -39.83 -19.64
N PRO A 45 -8.00 -39.20 -19.85
CA PRO A 45 -8.60 -38.32 -18.86
C PRO A 45 -8.82 -39.10 -17.55
N ARG A 46 -8.35 -38.54 -16.43
CA ARG A 46 -8.51 -39.13 -15.09
C ARG A 46 -9.46 -38.28 -14.25
N GLY A 47 -10.26 -38.92 -13.40
CA GLY A 47 -11.22 -38.24 -12.52
C GLY A 47 -12.61 -38.06 -13.15
N PRO A 48 -13.43 -37.11 -12.66
CA PRO A 48 -14.83 -36.92 -13.11
C PRO A 48 -14.99 -36.65 -14.61
N TRP A 49 -13.89 -36.29 -15.29
CA TRP A 49 -13.85 -35.99 -16.72
C TRP A 49 -13.66 -37.21 -17.61
N ALA A 50 -13.42 -38.40 -17.04
CA ALA A 50 -13.10 -39.62 -17.78
C ALA A 50 -14.26 -40.05 -18.70
N ASP A 51 -15.48 -40.08 -18.16
CA ASP A 51 -16.68 -40.60 -18.85
C ASP A 51 -17.49 -39.50 -19.57
N MET A 52 -17.07 -38.24 -19.46
CA MET A 52 -17.77 -37.09 -20.05
C MET A 52 -17.43 -36.89 -21.53
N THR A 53 -18.42 -36.44 -22.30
CA THR A 53 -18.20 -35.99 -23.69
C THR A 53 -17.36 -34.69 -23.73
N PRO A 54 -16.72 -34.35 -24.87
CA PRO A 54 -15.96 -33.09 -24.98
C PRO A 54 -16.78 -31.83 -24.66
N GLN A 55 -18.07 -31.81 -25.00
CA GLN A 55 -18.98 -30.70 -24.73
C GLN A 55 -19.28 -30.58 -23.22
N GLU A 56 -19.56 -31.71 -22.57
CA GLU A 56 -19.79 -31.78 -21.11
C GLU A 56 -18.55 -31.37 -20.33
N ARG A 57 -17.34 -31.79 -20.75
CA ARG A 57 -16.08 -31.35 -20.12
C ARG A 57 -15.90 -29.85 -20.20
N SER A 58 -16.21 -29.25 -21.35
CA SER A 58 -16.14 -27.79 -21.54
C SER A 58 -17.11 -27.06 -20.61
N ALA A 59 -18.37 -27.52 -20.55
CA ALA A 59 -19.39 -26.96 -19.67
C ALA A 59 -19.01 -27.10 -18.18
N TYR A 60 -18.56 -28.29 -17.77
CA TYR A 60 -18.10 -28.56 -16.41
C TYR A 60 -16.88 -27.70 -16.05
N SER A 61 -15.90 -27.56 -16.94
CA SER A 61 -14.74 -26.70 -16.73
C SER A 61 -15.16 -25.23 -16.60
N LYS A 62 -16.12 -24.76 -17.41
CA LYS A 62 -16.69 -23.40 -17.27
C LYS A 62 -17.37 -23.22 -15.91
N ALA A 63 -18.19 -24.17 -15.47
CA ALA A 63 -18.86 -24.13 -14.17
C ALA A 63 -17.86 -24.15 -12.99
N LEU A 64 -16.83 -25.00 -13.08
CA LEU A 64 -15.79 -25.11 -12.06
C LEU A 64 -14.95 -23.83 -11.99
N ASN A 65 -14.60 -23.24 -13.14
CA ASN A 65 -13.93 -21.94 -13.20
C ASN A 65 -14.82 -20.80 -12.66
N ALA A 66 -16.12 -20.81 -12.90
CA ALA A 66 -17.07 -19.85 -12.33
C ALA A 66 -17.13 -19.95 -10.80
N ARG A 67 -17.24 -21.18 -10.25
CA ARG A 67 -17.19 -21.44 -8.79
C ARG A 67 -15.85 -21.03 -8.18
N ARG A 68 -14.74 -21.27 -8.88
CA ARG A 68 -13.40 -20.83 -8.43
C ARG A 68 -13.27 -19.31 -8.43
N ARG A 69 -13.83 -18.62 -9.42
CA ARG A 69 -13.81 -17.15 -9.48
C ARG A 69 -14.65 -16.53 -8.37
N SER A 70 -15.82 -17.10 -8.05
CA SER A 70 -16.64 -16.61 -6.92
C SER A 70 -15.97 -16.81 -5.55
N HIS A 71 -15.30 -17.94 -5.33
CA HIS A 71 -14.55 -18.19 -4.10
C HIS A 71 -13.16 -17.51 -4.03
N ARG A 72 -12.63 -17.04 -5.17
CA ARG A 72 -11.38 -16.27 -5.26
C ARG A 72 -11.64 -14.77 -5.43
N GLY A 73 -12.80 -14.28 -4.99
CA GLY A 73 -12.95 -12.86 -4.73
C GLY A 73 -11.91 -12.47 -3.68
N GLY A 74 -10.86 -11.75 -4.10
CA GLY A 74 -9.91 -11.18 -3.14
C GLY A 74 -10.65 -10.36 -2.09
N LYS A 75 -10.01 -10.12 -0.94
CA LYS A 75 -10.57 -9.18 0.05
C LYS A 75 -10.91 -7.85 -0.66
N PRO A 76 -12.04 -7.22 -0.33
CA PRO A 76 -12.44 -5.96 -0.93
C PRO A 76 -11.31 -4.94 -0.80
N PHE A 77 -11.19 -4.10 -1.83
CA PHE A 77 -10.15 -3.07 -1.90
C PHE A 77 -10.21 -2.17 -0.65
N GLY A 78 -9.05 -1.82 -0.10
CA GLY A 78 -8.94 -0.96 1.09
C GLY A 78 -8.95 -1.70 2.44
N VAL A 79 -9.28 -2.99 2.51
CA VAL A 79 -9.21 -3.75 3.77
C VAL A 79 -7.80 -4.35 3.95
N PRO A 80 -7.15 -4.16 5.12
CA PRO A 80 -5.84 -4.74 5.39
C PRO A 80 -5.82 -6.27 5.26
N ARG A 81 -4.70 -6.83 4.74
CA ARG A 81 -4.56 -8.26 4.38
C ARG A 81 -4.92 -9.24 5.52
N ARG A 82 -4.79 -8.84 6.78
CA ARG A 82 -5.06 -9.69 7.96
C ARG A 82 -6.37 -9.39 8.69
N MET A 83 -7.23 -8.54 8.14
CA MET A 83 -8.49 -8.13 8.76
C MET A 83 -9.69 -8.51 7.88
N THR A 84 -10.81 -8.90 8.47
CA THR A 84 -12.10 -8.95 7.75
C THR A 84 -12.69 -7.54 7.64
N VAL A 85 -13.71 -7.36 6.79
CA VAL A 85 -14.43 -6.08 6.63
C VAL A 85 -15.01 -5.64 7.98
N ALA A 86 -15.78 -6.52 8.63
CA ALA A 86 -16.39 -6.24 9.93
C ALA A 86 -15.36 -5.90 11.02
N GLN A 87 -14.20 -6.57 11.04
CA GLN A 87 -13.13 -6.23 11.97
C GLN A 87 -12.55 -4.84 11.67
N HIS A 88 -12.31 -4.52 10.40
CA HIS A 88 -11.79 -3.21 9.99
C HIS A 88 -12.74 -2.08 10.35
N GLU A 89 -14.03 -2.24 10.10
CA GLU A 89 -15.09 -1.29 10.49
C GLU A 89 -15.16 -1.13 12.00
N ALA A 90 -15.17 -2.23 12.76
CA ALA A 90 -15.15 -2.18 14.22
C ALA A 90 -13.92 -1.43 14.75
N HIS A 91 -12.76 -1.62 14.12
CA HIS A 91 -11.55 -0.89 14.48
C HIS A 91 -11.68 0.61 14.18
N GLN A 92 -12.21 1.00 13.02
CA GLN A 92 -12.45 2.42 12.72
C GLN A 92 -13.42 3.05 13.72
N ALA A 93 -14.54 2.37 13.99
CA ALA A 93 -15.53 2.82 14.96
C ALA A 93 -14.95 3.00 16.37
N ALA A 94 -14.08 2.07 16.81
CA ALA A 94 -13.41 2.16 18.10
C ALA A 94 -12.45 3.37 18.21
N GLN A 95 -11.86 3.81 17.10
CA GLN A 95 -10.90 4.94 17.09
C GLN A 95 -11.58 6.31 16.94
N GLN A 96 -12.72 6.37 16.26
CA GLN A 96 -13.46 7.61 15.99
C GLN A 96 -13.72 8.49 17.23
N PRO A 97 -14.18 7.97 18.40
CA PRO A 97 -14.41 8.82 19.56
C PRO A 97 -13.12 9.47 20.08
N GLY A 98 -11.98 8.78 19.98
CA GLY A 98 -10.69 9.33 20.36
C GLY A 98 -10.27 10.48 19.45
N ILE A 99 -10.53 10.37 18.15
CA ILE A 99 -10.24 11.40 17.15
C ILE A 99 -11.13 12.62 17.39
N ASN A 100 -12.44 12.41 17.57
CA ASN A 100 -13.40 13.47 17.82
C ASN A 100 -13.01 14.28 19.06
N ARG A 101 -12.67 13.60 20.17
CA ARG A 101 -12.19 14.26 21.40
C ARG A 101 -10.96 15.14 21.18
N ILE A 102 -10.02 14.72 20.34
CA ILE A 102 -8.82 15.50 20.01
C ILE A 102 -9.19 16.73 19.19
N MET A 103 -10.03 16.58 18.16
CA MET A 103 -10.48 17.69 17.31
C MET A 103 -11.27 18.73 18.11
N THR A 104 -12.13 18.31 19.03
CA THR A 104 -12.83 19.21 19.95
C THR A 104 -11.83 20.02 20.79
N LYS A 105 -10.86 19.36 21.42
CA LYS A 105 -9.81 20.04 22.21
C LYS A 105 -8.93 20.98 21.37
N LEU A 106 -8.66 20.65 20.11
CA LEU A 106 -7.96 21.55 19.20
C LEU A 106 -8.81 22.78 18.86
N GLY A 107 -10.12 22.59 18.66
CA GLY A 107 -11.06 23.67 18.39
C GLY A 107 -11.20 24.64 19.55
N GLU A 108 -11.37 24.12 20.77
CA GLU A 108 -11.44 24.91 22.01
C GLU A 108 -10.22 25.82 22.21
N ARG A 109 -9.05 25.35 21.78
CA ARG A 109 -7.78 26.11 21.89
C ARG A 109 -7.51 27.00 20.68
N HIS A 110 -8.48 27.19 19.79
CA HIS A 110 -8.35 27.90 18.51
C HIS A 110 -7.16 27.41 17.67
N HIS A 111 -6.81 26.13 17.81
CA HIS A 111 -5.71 25.46 17.10
C HIS A 111 -6.16 24.76 15.83
N LEU A 112 -7.42 24.85 15.43
CA LEU A 112 -7.88 24.33 14.14
C LEU A 112 -7.52 25.29 13.00
N PRO A 113 -7.38 24.76 11.76
CA PRO A 113 -7.34 25.58 10.56
C PRO A 113 -8.64 26.38 10.41
N ASP A 114 -8.53 27.56 9.80
CA ASP A 114 -9.70 28.40 9.53
C ASP A 114 -10.51 27.85 8.31
N ASP A 115 -9.85 27.13 7.39
CA ASP A 115 -10.48 26.47 6.23
C ASP A 115 -11.12 25.12 6.64
N PRO A 116 -12.44 24.91 6.40
CA PRO A 116 -13.10 23.65 6.70
C PRO A 116 -12.49 22.45 5.96
N ARG A 117 -11.96 22.62 4.75
CA ARG A 117 -11.32 21.53 4.00
C ARG A 117 -10.04 21.06 4.68
N ALA A 118 -9.31 21.97 5.33
CA ALA A 118 -8.13 21.63 6.10
C ALA A 118 -8.49 20.91 7.41
N VAL A 119 -9.63 21.26 8.03
CA VAL A 119 -10.17 20.53 9.20
C VAL A 119 -10.50 19.10 8.81
N GLU A 120 -11.19 18.89 7.68
CA GLU A 120 -11.50 17.56 7.14
C GLU A 120 -10.21 16.77 6.85
N ALA A 121 -9.23 17.36 6.16
CA ALA A 121 -7.95 16.72 5.88
C ALA A 121 -7.22 16.29 7.16
N LEU A 122 -7.26 17.11 8.21
CA LEU A 122 -6.66 16.78 9.50
C LEU A 122 -7.36 15.60 10.17
N THR A 123 -8.70 15.53 10.12
CA THR A 123 -9.44 14.37 10.63
C THR A 123 -9.05 13.09 9.89
N VAL A 124 -8.96 13.15 8.55
CA VAL A 124 -8.55 12.01 7.72
C VAL A 124 -7.10 11.60 8.01
N ALA A 125 -6.19 12.55 8.23
CA ALA A 125 -4.82 12.21 8.63
C ALA A 125 -4.80 11.46 9.98
N MET A 126 -5.62 11.87 10.95
CA MET A 126 -5.74 11.18 12.24
C MET A 126 -6.34 9.78 12.11
N THR A 127 -7.33 9.58 11.25
CA THR A 127 -7.91 8.24 11.00
C THR A 127 -6.87 7.31 10.36
N VAL A 128 -6.13 7.79 9.35
CA VAL A 128 -5.05 7.03 8.69
C VAL A 128 -3.96 6.66 9.69
N LEU A 129 -3.54 7.59 10.55
CA LEU A 129 -2.50 7.33 11.56
C LEU A 129 -2.89 6.19 12.51
N ARG A 130 -4.16 6.14 12.91
CA ARG A 130 -4.71 5.12 13.83
C ARG A 130 -5.10 3.82 13.13
N SER A 131 -5.33 3.83 11.82
CA SER A 131 -5.75 2.65 11.04
C SER A 131 -4.67 1.55 10.98
N PRO A 132 -5.02 0.28 10.74
CA PRO A 132 -4.06 -0.81 10.54
C PRO A 132 -3.55 -0.90 9.08
N ILE A 133 -3.16 0.23 8.49
CA ILE A 133 -2.63 0.35 7.12
C ILE A 133 -1.09 0.28 7.10
N ALA A 134 -0.48 0.25 5.91
CA ALA A 134 0.95 0.25 5.68
C ALA A 134 1.67 1.40 6.42
N SER A 135 2.89 1.13 6.89
CA SER A 135 3.70 2.09 7.67
C SER A 135 4.03 3.37 6.89
N LYS A 136 4.14 3.31 5.56
CA LYS A 136 4.44 4.47 4.71
C LYS A 136 3.35 5.55 4.82
N ASP A 137 2.09 5.14 4.71
CA ASP A 137 0.94 6.07 4.76
C ASP A 137 0.80 6.69 6.16
N LYS A 138 1.11 5.90 7.20
CA LYS A 138 1.17 6.41 8.58
C LYS A 138 2.24 7.46 8.78
N VAL A 139 3.43 7.26 8.20
CA VAL A 139 4.53 8.23 8.29
C VAL A 139 4.14 9.53 7.58
N ALA A 140 3.49 9.45 6.41
CA ALA A 140 2.99 10.63 5.72
C ALA A 140 1.92 11.37 6.54
N ALA A 141 0.95 10.66 7.09
CA ALA A 141 -0.07 11.24 7.97
C ALA A 141 0.52 11.86 9.25
N ALA A 142 1.50 11.19 9.86
CA ALA A 142 2.21 11.70 11.03
C ALA A 142 2.96 12.99 10.71
N ARG A 143 3.62 13.07 9.55
CA ARG A 143 4.28 14.29 9.09
C ARG A 143 3.27 15.42 8.92
N LEU A 144 2.15 15.21 8.23
CA LEU A 144 1.10 16.22 8.07
C LEU A 144 0.62 16.77 9.43
N ILE A 145 0.33 15.88 10.39
CA ILE A 145 -0.10 16.28 11.74
C ILE A 145 1.01 17.05 12.47
N LEU A 146 2.26 16.60 12.37
CA LEU A 146 3.40 17.29 12.99
C LEU A 146 3.68 18.65 12.34
N ASP A 147 3.58 18.75 11.02
CA ASP A 147 3.76 20.00 10.29
C ASP A 147 2.69 21.00 10.73
N PHE A 148 1.44 20.56 10.83
CA PHE A 148 0.34 21.37 11.35
C PHE A 148 0.55 21.83 12.80
N THR A 149 0.98 20.92 13.68
CA THR A 149 1.10 21.20 15.12
C THR A 149 2.38 21.95 15.49
N LYS A 150 3.49 21.74 14.77
CA LYS A 150 4.77 22.41 15.01
C LYS A 150 4.89 23.74 14.28
N HIS A 151 4.40 23.85 13.04
CA HIS A 151 4.57 25.05 12.21
C HIS A 151 3.36 25.96 12.28
N ARG A 152 2.70 26.12 13.44
CA ARG A 152 1.72 27.22 13.57
C ARG A 152 2.45 28.50 13.17
N PRO A 153 2.05 29.16 12.07
CA PRO A 153 2.79 30.31 11.61
C PRO A 153 2.63 31.38 12.68
N THR A 154 3.77 31.95 13.04
CA THR A 154 3.95 33.19 13.79
C THR A 154 2.89 34.24 13.44
N VAL A 155 2.30 34.18 12.24
CA VAL A 155 1.15 34.95 11.73
C VAL A 155 -0.01 35.20 12.72
N LYS A 156 -0.43 34.26 13.60
CA LYS A 156 -1.47 34.59 14.63
C LYS A 156 -0.89 35.44 15.77
N ALA A 157 0.38 35.24 16.13
CA ALA A 157 1.09 36.11 17.06
C ALA A 157 1.43 37.47 16.42
N GLU A 158 1.84 37.51 15.15
CA GLU A 158 2.09 38.74 14.41
C GLU A 158 0.81 39.56 14.21
N LYS A 159 -0.34 38.95 13.95
CA LYS A 159 -1.62 39.66 13.93
C LYS A 159 -1.96 40.25 15.29
N ALA A 160 -1.75 39.50 16.38
CA ALA A 160 -1.97 39.98 17.74
C ALA A 160 -1.01 41.13 18.12
N VAL A 161 0.26 41.04 17.70
CA VAL A 161 1.26 42.10 17.90
C VAL A 161 0.92 43.35 17.08
N LYS A 162 0.58 43.21 15.79
CA LYS A 162 0.15 44.33 14.94
C LYS A 162 -1.09 45.04 15.50
N THR A 163 -2.09 44.29 15.95
CA THR A 163 -3.26 44.89 16.61
C THR A 163 -2.93 45.55 17.95
N ALA A 164 -1.90 45.08 18.66
CA ALA A 164 -1.45 45.71 19.91
C ALA A 164 -0.67 46.99 19.63
N GLU A 165 0.16 47.01 18.58
CA GLU A 165 0.87 48.20 18.10
C GLU A 165 -0.12 49.26 17.61
N GLU A 166 -1.12 48.89 16.80
CA GLU A 166 -2.19 49.80 16.37
C GLU A 166 -2.97 50.40 17.56
N LEU A 167 -3.24 49.61 18.60
CA LEU A 167 -3.89 50.10 19.83
C LEU A 167 -3.00 51.07 20.63
N LEU A 168 -1.70 50.80 20.68
CA LEU A 168 -0.74 51.67 21.36
C LEU A 168 -0.54 52.99 20.60
N ASP A 169 -0.54 52.95 19.27
CA ASP A 169 -0.50 54.15 18.42
C ASP A 169 -1.75 55.00 18.60
N GLU A 170 -2.94 54.39 18.70
CA GLU A 170 -4.20 55.09 18.97
C GLU A 170 -4.23 55.71 20.37
N LEU A 171 -3.76 54.99 21.40
CA LEU A 171 -3.60 55.52 22.76
C LEU A 171 -2.60 56.68 22.83
N ALA A 172 -1.46 56.56 22.15
CA ALA A 172 -0.45 57.62 22.08
C ALA A 172 -0.99 58.86 21.36
N ALA A 173 -1.73 58.70 20.26
CA ALA A 173 -2.38 59.79 19.55
C ALA A 173 -3.47 60.48 20.39
N SER A 174 -4.27 59.70 21.14
CA SER A 174 -5.29 60.24 22.05
C SER A 174 -4.69 61.04 23.21
N GLN A 175 -3.51 60.66 23.70
CA GLN A 175 -2.81 61.36 24.79
C GLN A 175 -2.03 62.59 24.30
N ALA A 176 -1.61 62.61 23.03
CA ALA A 176 -0.89 63.71 22.40
C ALA A 176 -1.80 64.86 21.93
N ALA A 177 -3.12 64.66 21.90
CA ALA A 177 -4.08 65.75 21.68
C ALA A 177 -4.25 66.55 22.98
N PRO A 178 -3.71 67.78 23.09
CA PRO A 178 -3.95 68.61 24.26
C PRO A 178 -5.43 68.96 24.31
N SER A 179 -6.03 68.79 25.50
CA SER A 179 -7.35 69.30 25.83
C SER A 179 -7.40 70.81 25.53
N SER A 180 -7.91 71.17 24.35
CA SER A 180 -8.28 72.53 24.02
C SER A 180 -9.48 72.92 24.87
N ILE A 181 -9.19 73.65 25.94
CA ILE A 181 -10.10 74.52 26.70
C ILE A 181 -10.62 75.61 25.76
#